data_AF-A0A6G1S1V7-F1
#
_entry.id   AF-A0A6G1S1V7-F1
#
_cell.length_a   1.000
_cell.length_b   1.000
_cell.length_c   1.000
_cell.angle_alpha   90.00
_cell.angle_beta   90.00
_cell.angle_gamma   90.00
#
_symmetry.space_group_name_H-M   'P 1'
#
loop_
_entity.id
_entity.type
_entity.pdbx_description
1 polymer ?
#
loop_
_entity_poly.entity_id
_entity_poly.type
_entity_poly.pdbx_seq_one_letter_code
_entity_poly.pdbx_strand_id
1 'polypeptide(L)'
;MPLNSLVSEAFVQFFVEIVGHYSLHMNVTEKGERVFQRELFRKSHSSRSVRHFLHFFMETQMFAGFIQDRELRKNVVKGLFEARALEYLESIPETEPTGMNRILRSLG
;
A
#
# COMPACT_ATOMS: atom_id res chain seq x y z
N MET A 1 -5.53 26.74 5.74
CA MET A 1 -5.97 25.88 4.62
C MET A 1 -7.45 26.13 4.35
N PRO A 2 -7.87 26.24 3.09
CA PRO A 2 -9.28 26.17 2.71
C PRO A 2 -9.95 24.87 3.18
N LEU A 3 -11.27 24.90 3.47
CA LEU A 3 -12.00 23.73 3.98
C LEU A 3 -11.95 22.53 3.01
N ASN A 4 -12.09 22.78 1.71
CA ASN A 4 -11.98 21.75 0.68
C ASN A 4 -10.60 21.07 0.68
N SER A 5 -9.52 21.82 0.90
CA SER A 5 -8.18 21.25 1.02
C SER A 5 -8.04 20.37 2.26
N LEU A 6 -8.62 20.77 3.40
CA LEU A 6 -8.59 19.97 4.63
C LEU A 6 -9.34 18.65 4.45
N VAL A 7 -10.51 18.69 3.81
CA VAL A 7 -11.30 17.49 3.52
C VAL A 7 -10.51 16.54 2.63
N SER A 8 -9.94 17.03 1.53
CA SER A 8 -9.10 16.20 0.65
C SER A 8 -7.89 15.62 1.37
N GLU A 9 -7.19 16.40 2.19
CA GLU A 9 -6.03 15.91 2.95
C GLU A 9 -6.42 14.80 3.93
N ALA A 10 -7.55 14.94 4.64
CA ALA A 10 -8.04 13.91 5.54
C ALA A 10 -8.30 12.58 4.81
N PHE A 11 -8.88 12.63 3.60
CA PHE A 11 -9.07 11.44 2.78
C PHE A 11 -7.75 10.86 2.26
N VAL A 12 -6.81 11.71 1.82
CA VAL A 12 -5.47 11.25 1.39
C VAL A 12 -4.77 10.54 2.54
N GLN A 13 -4.73 11.15 3.72
CA GLN A 13 -4.14 10.57 4.93
C GLN A 13 -4.80 9.23 5.28
N PHE A 14 -6.13 9.17 5.29
CA PHE A 14 -6.87 7.94 5.53
C PHE A 14 -6.47 6.83 4.54
N PHE A 15 -6.46 7.11 3.24
CA PHE A 15 -6.07 6.08 2.26
C PHE A 15 -4.59 5.73 2.35
N VAL A 16 -3.71 6.68 2.68
CA VAL A 16 -2.28 6.41 2.87
C VAL A 16 -2.06 5.44 4.03
N GLU A 17 -2.74 5.65 5.17
CA GLU A 17 -2.64 4.76 6.32
C GLU A 17 -3.19 3.36 6.02
N ILE A 18 -4.27 3.27 5.24
CA ILE A 18 -5.02 2.03 5.03
C ILE A 18 -4.50 1.22 3.85
N VAL A 19 -4.03 1.86 2.78
CA VAL A 19 -3.59 1.20 1.55
C VAL A 19 -2.18 1.58 1.09
N GLY A 20 -1.48 2.50 1.76
CA GLY A 20 -0.14 2.96 1.37
C GLY A 20 0.91 1.87 1.33
N HIS A 21 0.75 0.80 2.11
CA HIS A 21 1.63 -0.37 2.13
C HIS A 21 1.45 -1.33 0.93
N TYR A 22 0.57 -1.02 -0.03
CA TYR A 22 0.34 -1.89 -1.20
C TYR A 22 1.62 -2.26 -1.94
N SER A 23 2.59 -1.34 -1.98
CA SER A 23 3.84 -1.50 -2.72
C SER A 23 4.70 -2.63 -2.18
N LEU A 24 4.61 -2.91 -0.88
CA LEU A 24 5.28 -4.04 -0.21
C LEU A 24 4.69 -5.41 -0.59
N HIS A 25 3.54 -5.41 -1.24
CA HIS A 25 2.79 -6.60 -1.65
C HIS A 25 2.63 -6.68 -3.17
N MET A 26 3.48 -5.97 -3.91
CA MET A 26 3.61 -6.08 -5.36
C MET A 26 4.80 -6.98 -5.68
N ASN A 27 4.56 -8.14 -6.26
CA ASN A 27 5.62 -9.07 -6.68
C ASN A 27 5.90 -8.90 -8.18
N VAL A 28 7.10 -9.27 -8.62
CA VAL A 28 7.46 -9.39 -10.04
C VAL A 28 7.65 -10.88 -10.35
N THR A 29 6.86 -11.41 -11.28
CA THR A 29 6.96 -12.82 -11.69
C THR A 29 8.25 -13.05 -12.50
N GLU A 30 8.59 -14.31 -12.75
CA GLU A 30 9.72 -14.69 -13.62
C GLU A 30 9.60 -14.11 -15.04
N LYS A 31 8.37 -13.81 -15.48
CA LYS A 31 8.08 -13.17 -16.76
C LYS A 31 8.23 -11.64 -16.73
N GLY A 32 8.59 -11.06 -15.59
CA GLY A 32 8.68 -9.61 -15.39
C GLY A 32 7.33 -8.92 -15.14
N GLU A 33 6.25 -9.68 -14.92
CA GLU A 33 4.92 -9.13 -14.70
C GLU A 33 4.76 -8.70 -13.24
N ARG A 34 4.23 -7.49 -13.00
CA ARG A 34 3.86 -7.05 -11.67
C ARG A 34 2.52 -7.65 -11.27
N VAL A 35 2.47 -8.32 -10.13
CA VAL A 35 1.27 -8.99 -9.60
C VAL A 35 1.06 -8.61 -8.15
N PHE A 36 -0.15 -8.13 -7.85
CA PHE A 36 -0.55 -7.76 -6.51
C PHE A 36 -0.96 -8.95 -5.65
N GLN A 37 -0.31 -9.11 -4.50
CA GLN A 37 -0.56 -10.19 -3.54
C GLN A 37 -1.69 -9.83 -2.57
N ARG A 38 -2.92 -9.81 -3.10
CA ARG A 38 -4.14 -9.36 -2.40
C ARG A 38 -4.27 -9.86 -0.96
N GLU A 39 -4.09 -11.15 -0.73
CA GLU A 39 -4.32 -11.72 0.61
C GLU A 39 -3.20 -11.42 1.60
N LEU A 40 -1.95 -11.31 1.13
CA LEU A 40 -0.83 -10.88 1.97
C LEU A 40 -0.97 -9.40 2.36
N PHE A 41 -1.39 -8.56 1.42
CA PHE A 41 -1.69 -7.15 1.67
C PHE A 41 -2.78 -6.95 2.73
N ARG A 42 -3.85 -7.75 2.68
CA ARG A 42 -4.91 -7.68 3.69
C ARG A 42 -4.41 -8.14 5.06
N LYS A 43 -3.64 -9.23 5.11
CA LYS A 43 -3.20 -9.84 6.38
C LYS A 43 -2.10 -9.06 7.08
N SER A 44 -1.28 -8.30 6.35
CA SER A 44 -0.15 -7.56 6.92
C SER A 44 -0.55 -6.41 7.84
N HIS A 45 -1.79 -5.90 7.71
CA HIS A 45 -2.28 -4.88 8.63
C HIS A 45 -2.64 -5.48 9.99
N SER A 46 -2.08 -4.95 11.09
CA SER A 46 -2.26 -5.46 12.46
C SER A 46 -3.69 -5.31 13.00
N SER A 47 -4.37 -4.21 12.62
CA SER A 47 -5.75 -3.91 13.03
C SER A 47 -6.82 -4.79 12.36
N ARG A 48 -7.65 -5.47 13.16
CA ARG A 48 -8.77 -6.30 12.68
C ARG A 48 -9.82 -5.50 11.91
N SER A 49 -10.16 -4.30 12.37
CA SER A 49 -11.15 -3.45 11.69
C SER A 49 -10.65 -3.03 10.32
N VAL A 50 -9.36 -2.69 10.20
CA VAL A 50 -8.75 -2.37 8.91
C VAL A 50 -8.76 -3.57 7.97
N ARG A 51 -8.40 -4.77 8.45
CA ARG A 51 -8.50 -5.99 7.61
C ARG A 51 -9.92 -6.26 7.10
N HIS A 52 -10.93 -5.96 7.91
CA HIS A 52 -12.34 -6.09 7.52
C HIS A 52 -12.75 -5.02 6.50
N PHE A 53 -12.33 -3.77 6.71
CA PHE A 53 -12.52 -2.70 5.72
C PHE A 53 -11.87 -3.08 4.39
N LEU A 54 -10.60 -3.50 4.41
CA LEU A 54 -9.87 -3.92 3.21
C LEU A 54 -10.57 -5.08 2.49
N HIS A 55 -11.14 -6.04 3.24
CA HIS A 55 -11.89 -7.13 2.61
C HIS A 55 -12.99 -6.63 1.68
N PHE A 56 -13.77 -5.62 2.08
CA PHE A 56 -14.82 -5.05 1.23
C PHE A 56 -14.30 -4.02 0.24
N PHE A 57 -13.40 -3.13 0.68
CA PHE A 57 -12.88 -2.05 -0.16
C PHE A 57 -12.18 -2.60 -1.40
N MET A 58 -11.47 -3.72 -1.25
CA MET A 58 -10.78 -4.35 -2.37
C MET A 58 -11.74 -5.02 -3.39
N GLU A 59 -13.02 -5.19 -3.09
CA GLU A 59 -14.04 -5.63 -4.06
C GLU A 59 -14.58 -4.47 -4.92
N THR A 60 -14.21 -3.22 -4.59
CA THR A 60 -14.69 -2.05 -5.33
C THR A 60 -13.93 -1.86 -6.65
N GLN A 61 -14.61 -1.24 -7.62
CA GLN A 61 -13.98 -0.83 -8.88
C GLN A 61 -12.84 0.17 -8.66
N MET A 62 -12.95 1.02 -7.63
CA MET A 62 -11.91 1.97 -7.27
C MET A 62 -10.59 1.26 -6.94
N PHE A 63 -10.64 0.23 -6.10
CA PHE A 63 -9.44 -0.52 -5.74
C PHE A 63 -8.91 -1.36 -6.91
N ALA A 64 -9.81 -1.98 -7.69
CA ALA A 64 -9.42 -2.74 -8.88
C ALA A 64 -8.65 -1.87 -9.89
N GLY A 65 -9.17 -0.68 -10.23
CA GLY A 65 -8.48 0.27 -11.11
C GLY A 65 -7.16 0.76 -10.51
N PHE A 66 -7.14 1.05 -9.20
CA PHE A 66 -5.93 1.47 -8.50
C PHE A 66 -4.80 0.44 -8.63
N ILE A 67 -5.08 -0.86 -8.47
CA ILE A 67 -4.08 -1.92 -8.61
C ILE A 67 -3.71 -2.15 -10.07
N GLN A 68 -4.68 -2.22 -10.97
CA GLN A 68 -4.45 -2.43 -12.40
C GLN A 68 -3.51 -1.38 -12.99
N ASP A 69 -3.71 -0.10 -12.64
CA ASP A 69 -2.84 1.00 -13.04
C ASP A 69 -1.38 0.80 -12.61
N ARG A 70 -1.15 0.08 -11.51
CA ARG A 70 0.18 -0.16 -10.92
C ARG A 70 0.83 -1.44 -11.43
N GLU A 71 0.04 -2.45 -11.76
CA GLU A 71 0.52 -3.65 -12.45
C GLU A 71 0.95 -3.31 -13.88
N LEU A 72 0.19 -2.46 -14.58
CA LEU A 72 0.48 -2.04 -15.96
C LEU A 72 1.50 -0.90 -16.08
N ARG A 73 1.78 -0.18 -14.99
CA ARG A 73 2.66 1.01 -15.04
C ARG A 73 4.02 0.60 -15.58
N LYS A 74 4.54 1.32 -16.59
CA LYS A 74 5.92 1.17 -17.09
C LYS A 74 6.84 2.31 -16.65
N ASN A 75 6.26 3.47 -16.28
CA ASN A 75 6.99 4.68 -15.89
C ASN A 75 7.12 4.84 -14.37
N VAL A 76 8.20 5.49 -13.94
CA VAL A 76 8.59 5.67 -12.53
C VAL A 76 7.97 6.93 -11.89
N VAL A 77 7.27 7.77 -12.67
CA VAL A 77 6.67 9.01 -12.13
C VAL A 77 5.63 8.65 -11.06
N LYS A 78 5.91 9.09 -9.82
CA LYS A 78 5.07 8.91 -8.64
C LYS A 78 4.07 10.06 -8.55
N GLY A 79 2.79 9.76 -8.34
CA GLY A 79 1.76 10.76 -8.07
C GLY A 79 1.71 11.14 -6.60
N LEU A 80 0.75 12.01 -6.24
CA LEU A 80 0.55 12.47 -4.86
C LEU A 80 0.43 11.30 -3.88
N PHE A 81 -0.39 10.30 -4.22
CA PHE A 81 -0.61 9.16 -3.34
C PHE A 81 0.69 8.40 -3.07
N GLU A 82 1.51 8.14 -4.09
CA GLU A 82 2.78 7.42 -3.93
C GLU A 82 3.82 8.20 -3.13
N ALA A 83 3.85 9.53 -3.26
CA ALA A 83 4.72 10.38 -2.44
C ALA A 83 4.32 10.29 -0.95
N ARG A 84 3.03 10.51 -0.66
CA ARG A 84 2.52 10.48 0.72
C ARG A 84 2.59 9.09 1.34
N ALA A 85 2.36 8.03 0.56
CA ALA A 85 2.52 6.65 1.02
C ALA A 85 3.98 6.32 1.40
N LEU A 86 4.95 6.81 0.61
CA LEU A 86 6.36 6.63 0.94
C LEU A 86 6.74 7.35 2.24
N GLU A 87 6.36 8.63 2.36
CA GLU A 87 6.58 9.43 3.57
C GLU A 87 5.97 8.77 4.82
N TYR A 88 4.75 8.23 4.69
CA TYR A 88 4.11 7.51 5.77
C TYR A 88 4.88 6.25 6.17
N LEU A 89 5.28 5.41 5.21
CA LEU A 89 6.07 4.20 5.49
C LEU A 89 7.41 4.51 6.17
N GLU A 90 8.08 5.60 5.77
CA GLU A 90 9.32 6.06 6.39
C GLU A 90 9.12 6.63 7.81
N SER A 91 7.92 7.13 8.12
CA SER A 91 7.58 7.71 9.43
C SER A 91 7.25 6.67 10.50
N ILE A 92 6.93 5.43 10.11
CA ILE A 92 6.59 4.36 11.05
C ILE A 92 7.88 3.94 11.78
N PRO A 93 7.97 4.10 13.12
CA PRO A 93 9.15 3.67 13.86
C PRO A 93 9.36 2.16 13.68
N GLU A 94 10.62 1.72 13.64
CA GLU A 94 11.02 0.30 13.67
C GLU A 94 10.66 -0.33 15.04
N THR A 95 9.38 -0.36 15.40
CA THR A 95 8.88 -1.01 16.62
C THR A 95 8.38 -2.40 16.29
N GLU A 96 9.25 -3.36 16.60
CA GLU A 96 9.02 -4.78 16.88
C GLU A 96 8.53 -5.70 15.73
N PRO A 97 9.11 -6.91 15.63
CA PRO A 97 9.03 -7.75 14.45
C PRO A 97 7.65 -8.40 14.35
N THR A 98 6.84 -7.94 13.39
CA THR A 98 5.84 -8.84 12.82
C THR A 98 6.62 -9.88 12.02
N GLY A 99 6.83 -11.05 12.63
CA GLY A 99 7.80 -12.04 12.19
C GLY A 99 7.69 -12.41 10.72
N MET A 100 8.57 -11.85 9.90
CA MET A 100 9.13 -12.41 8.67
C MET A 100 10.09 -11.37 8.06
N ASN A 101 11.27 -11.82 7.64
CA ASN A 101 12.27 -11.09 6.84
C ASN A 101 13.45 -10.38 7.55
N ARG A 102 13.99 -10.97 8.62
CA ARG A 102 15.44 -10.80 8.93
C ARG A 102 16.33 -11.75 8.12
N ILE A 103 15.83 -12.93 7.72
CA ILE A 103 16.61 -13.94 6.98
C ILE A 103 16.94 -13.50 5.53
N LEU A 104 16.13 -12.62 4.95
CA LEU A 104 16.32 -12.17 3.56
C LEU A 104 17.24 -10.94 3.42
N ARG A 105 17.68 -10.31 4.53
CA ARG A 105 18.59 -9.15 4.48
C ARG A 105 20.08 -9.50 4.66
N SER A 106 20.42 -10.75 4.96
CA SER A 106 21.82 -11.21 5.09
C SER A 106 22.34 -11.96 3.85
N LEU A 107 21.64 -11.87 2.71
CA LEU A 107 22.01 -12.51 1.45
C LEU A 107 22.06 -11.51 0.28
N GLY A 108 22.69 -10.36 0.53
CA GLY A 108 23.00 -9.35 -0.50
C GLY A 108 24.05 -8.37 0.01
#